data_AF-A0A1G0VGW7-F1
#
_entry.id   AF-A0A1G0VGW7-F1
#
_cell.length_a   1.000
_cell.length_b   1.000
_cell.length_c   1.000
_cell.angle_alpha   90.00
_cell.angle_beta   90.00
_cell.angle_gamma   90.00
#
_symmetry.space_group_name_H-M   'P 1'
#
loop_
_entity.id
_entity.type
_entity.pdbx_description
1 polymer ?
#
loop_
_entity_poly.entity_id
_entity_poly.type
_entity_poly.pdbx_seq_one_letter_code
_entity_poly.pdbx_strand_id
1 'polypeptide(L)'
;MRIPNSDSAFISKNKISDYLFSLSHPIGRHKASFFLKYGFDSSSVEFMIDQLKSLISDNDFVEKLENNFGTKYVITGFVNSPTGNEIELVTVWFVEKGEDMPYFVTAYPKRK
;
A
#
# COMPACT_ATOMS: atom_id res chain seq x y z
N MET A 1 6.69 -13.81 -9.02
CA MET A 1 5.33 -13.86 -9.60
C MET A 1 4.56 -12.61 -9.21
N ARG A 2 3.74 -12.07 -10.13
CA ARG A 2 2.91 -10.87 -9.91
C ARG A 2 1.51 -11.20 -9.40
N ILE A 3 0.87 -10.22 -8.77
CA ILE A 3 -0.56 -10.30 -8.47
C ILE A 3 -1.34 -10.21 -9.79
N PRO A 4 -2.35 -11.06 -10.02
CA PRO A 4 -3.24 -10.92 -11.18
C PRO A 4 -3.87 -9.53 -11.24
N ASN A 5 -4.00 -8.98 -12.45
CA ASN A 5 -4.62 -7.68 -12.72
C ASN A 5 -4.09 -6.53 -11.82
N SER A 6 -2.79 -6.50 -11.54
CA SER A 6 -2.15 -5.42 -10.78
C SER A 6 -2.46 -4.03 -11.36
N ASP A 7 -2.63 -3.93 -12.68
CA ASP A 7 -2.89 -2.67 -13.38
C ASP A 7 -4.30 -2.11 -13.13
N SER A 8 -5.25 -2.95 -12.69
CA SER A 8 -6.60 -2.52 -12.30
C SER A 8 -6.74 -2.33 -10.78
N ALA A 9 -5.64 -2.36 -10.02
CA ALA A 9 -5.68 -2.31 -8.57
C ALA A 9 -6.41 -1.07 -8.03
N PHE A 10 -7.37 -1.31 -7.13
CA PHE A 10 -8.18 -0.29 -6.50
C PHE A 10 -7.53 0.23 -5.21
N ILE A 11 -7.35 1.56 -5.15
CA ILE A 11 -6.80 2.26 -3.99
C ILE A 11 -7.77 3.38 -3.60
N SER A 12 -8.40 3.25 -2.44
CA SER A 12 -9.29 4.28 -1.91
C SER A 12 -8.50 5.49 -1.38
N LYS A 13 -8.78 6.69 -1.90
CA LYS A 13 -8.18 7.95 -1.44
C LYS A 13 -8.36 8.16 0.07
N ASN A 14 -9.58 7.93 0.56
CA ASN A 14 -9.90 8.05 1.99
C ASN A 14 -9.06 7.09 2.85
N LYS A 15 -8.74 5.91 2.33
CA LYS A 15 -7.87 4.96 3.03
C LYS A 15 -6.41 5.41 3.11
N ILE A 16 -5.98 6.27 2.20
CA ILE A 16 -4.66 6.90 2.26
C ILE A 16 -4.70 8.05 3.28
N SER A 17 -5.60 9.02 3.11
CA SER A 17 -5.68 10.20 3.98
C SER A 17 -6.07 9.86 5.43
N ASP A 18 -7.12 9.06 5.60
CA ASP A 18 -7.81 8.91 6.89
C ASP A 18 -7.27 7.72 7.70
N TYR A 19 -6.45 6.86 7.08
CA TYR A 19 -5.84 5.71 7.73
C TYR A 19 -4.31 5.71 7.67
N LEU A 20 -3.67 5.84 6.49
CA LEU A 20 -2.20 5.80 6.42
C LEU A 20 -1.53 7.06 6.96
N PHE A 21 -2.10 8.23 6.66
CA PHE A 21 -1.55 9.53 7.08
C PHE A 21 -2.18 10.05 8.38
N SER A 22 -3.19 9.36 8.88
CA SER A 22 -3.92 9.78 10.07
C SER A 22 -3.21 9.40 11.36
N LEU A 23 -2.81 10.42 12.12
CA LEU A 23 -2.31 10.28 13.49
C LEU A 23 -3.43 10.00 14.51
N SER A 24 -4.68 10.27 14.16
CA SER A 24 -5.84 10.06 15.03
C SER A 24 -6.45 8.65 14.90
N HIS A 25 -6.11 7.90 13.85
CA HIS A 25 -6.64 6.56 13.64
C HIS A 25 -6.09 5.58 14.68
N PRO A 26 -6.94 4.86 15.45
CA PRO A 26 -6.50 4.03 16.59
C PRO A 26 -5.48 2.95 16.20
N ILE A 27 -5.63 2.38 15.00
CA ILE A 27 -4.73 1.35 14.43
C ILE A 27 -3.61 1.96 13.55
N GLY A 28 -3.94 2.97 12.71
CA GLY A 28 -3.04 3.53 11.69
C GLY A 28 -1.97 4.50 12.22
N ARG A 29 -2.21 5.12 13.38
CA ARG A 29 -1.33 6.18 13.95
C ARG A 29 0.14 5.81 14.03
N HIS A 30 0.45 4.54 14.31
CA HIS A 30 1.84 4.06 14.47
C HIS A 30 2.62 4.03 13.15
N LYS A 31 1.94 4.16 12.00
CA LYS A 31 2.53 4.24 10.66
C LYS A 31 2.53 5.68 10.14
N ALA A 32 1.53 6.48 10.52
CA ALA A 32 1.38 7.86 10.06
C ALA A 32 2.61 8.74 10.35
N SER A 33 3.22 8.63 11.53
CA SER A 33 4.45 9.40 11.84
C SER A 33 5.61 9.08 10.90
N PHE A 34 5.72 7.85 10.41
CA PHE A 34 6.73 7.47 9.42
C PHE A 34 6.46 8.15 8.08
N PHE A 35 5.23 8.07 7.57
CA PHE A 35 4.86 8.69 6.29
C PHE A 35 5.03 10.22 6.33
N LEU A 36 4.56 10.87 7.39
CA LEU A 36 4.71 12.32 7.59
C LEU A 36 6.18 12.75 7.63
N LYS A 37 7.07 11.96 8.23
CA LYS A 37 8.52 12.23 8.25
C LYS A 37 9.11 12.31 6.84
N TYR A 38 8.56 11.56 5.89
CA TYR A 38 9.00 11.56 4.49
C TYR A 38 8.20 12.52 3.60
N GLY A 39 7.39 13.40 4.21
CA GLY A 39 6.62 14.44 3.52
C GLY A 39 5.29 13.96 2.96
N PHE A 40 4.85 12.75 3.32
CA PHE A 40 3.53 12.28 2.93
C PHE A 40 2.45 12.81 3.88
N ASP A 41 1.54 13.61 3.34
CA ASP A 41 0.36 14.14 4.00
C ASP A 41 -0.87 14.17 3.06
N SER A 42 -1.97 14.78 3.50
CA SER A 42 -3.22 14.91 2.74
C SER A 42 -3.06 15.57 1.37
N SER A 43 -2.04 16.40 1.15
CA SER A 43 -1.75 17.02 -0.15
C SER A 43 -1.04 16.07 -1.12
N SER A 44 -0.38 15.03 -0.61
CA SER A 44 0.38 14.03 -1.38
C SER A 44 -0.38 12.74 -1.66
N VAL A 45 -1.71 12.70 -1.43
CA VAL A 45 -2.52 11.48 -1.57
C VAL A 45 -2.43 10.87 -2.97
N GLU A 46 -2.56 11.68 -4.02
CA GLU A 46 -2.45 11.21 -5.41
C GLU A 46 -1.04 10.67 -5.69
N PHE A 47 0.00 11.37 -5.22
CA PHE A 47 1.37 10.93 -5.37
C PHE A 47 1.61 9.56 -4.71
N MET A 48 1.09 9.34 -3.50
CA MET A 48 1.17 8.04 -2.84
C MET A 48 0.40 6.95 -3.60
N ILE A 49 -0.74 7.27 -4.20
CA ILE A 49 -1.51 6.33 -5.03
C ILE A 49 -0.68 5.91 -6.25
N ASP A 50 -0.04 6.86 -6.93
CA ASP A 50 0.81 6.57 -8.07
C ASP A 50 2.00 5.69 -7.67
N GLN A 51 2.64 6.00 -6.54
CA GLN A 51 3.72 5.17 -6.00
C GLN A 51 3.27 3.75 -5.65
N LEU A 52 2.08 3.58 -5.07
CA LEU A 52 1.53 2.25 -4.76
C LEU A 52 1.16 1.46 -6.01
N LYS A 53 0.66 2.13 -7.06
CA LYS A 53 0.37 1.53 -8.37
C LYS A 53 1.64 1.03 -9.05
N SER A 54 2.69 1.85 -9.09
CA SER A 54 3.99 1.40 -9.59
C SER A 54 4.50 0.23 -8.75
N LEU A 55 4.43 0.30 -7.41
CA LEU A 55 4.92 -0.77 -6.55
C LEU A 55 4.23 -2.12 -6.81
N ILE A 56 2.90 -2.16 -6.95
CA ILE A 56 2.15 -3.42 -7.25
C ILE A 56 2.43 -3.93 -8.66
N SER A 57 2.58 -3.04 -9.65
CA SER A 57 2.86 -3.39 -11.04
C SER A 57 4.34 -3.67 -11.34
N ASP A 58 5.27 -3.31 -10.46
CA ASP A 58 6.73 -3.44 -10.66
C ASP A 58 7.41 -4.46 -9.74
N ASN A 59 6.72 -5.00 -8.72
CA ASN A 59 7.29 -6.00 -7.81
C ASN A 59 6.52 -7.32 -7.75
N ASP A 60 7.25 -8.40 -7.48
CA ASP A 60 6.68 -9.71 -7.17
C ASP A 60 6.12 -9.74 -5.74
N PHE A 61 5.07 -10.54 -5.52
CA PHE A 61 4.64 -10.82 -4.15
C PHE A 61 5.66 -11.71 -3.43
N VAL A 62 5.89 -11.41 -2.16
CA VAL A 62 6.75 -12.20 -1.26
C VAL A 62 5.95 -13.19 -0.43
N GLU A 63 4.64 -12.97 -0.30
CA GLU A 63 3.73 -13.86 0.41
C GLU A 63 2.36 -13.90 -0.28
N LYS A 64 1.77 -15.09 -0.37
CA LYS A 64 0.40 -15.33 -0.85
C LYS A 64 -0.31 -16.21 0.18
N LEU A 65 -1.44 -15.74 0.70
CA LEU A 65 -2.28 -16.46 1.64
C LEU A 65 -3.71 -16.53 1.12
N GLU A 66 -4.17 -17.73 0.80
CA GLU A 66 -5.53 -18.00 0.34
C GLU A 66 -6.43 -18.43 1.51
N ASN A 67 -7.67 -17.95 1.52
CA ASN A 67 -8.69 -18.36 2.46
C ASN A 67 -10.08 -18.38 1.78
N ASN A 68 -11.12 -18.70 2.57
CA ASN A 68 -12.49 -18.83 2.06
C ASN A 68 -13.07 -17.54 1.45
N PHE A 69 -12.52 -16.38 1.79
CA PHE A 69 -12.98 -15.06 1.34
C PHE A 69 -12.18 -14.53 0.15
N GLY A 70 -10.99 -15.06 -0.11
CA GLY A 70 -10.13 -14.58 -1.19
C GLY A 70 -8.65 -14.79 -0.89
N THR A 71 -7.82 -14.02 -1.58
CA THR A 71 -6.36 -14.14 -1.51
C THR A 71 -5.73 -12.86 -1.02
N LYS A 72 -4.97 -12.94 0.07
CA LYS A 72 -4.10 -11.87 0.54
C LYS A 72 -2.73 -12.01 -0.12
N TYR A 73 -2.20 -10.89 -0.58
CA TYR A 73 -0.85 -10.78 -1.11
C TYR A 73 -0.04 -9.77 -0.32
N VAL A 74 1.24 -10.06 -0.13
CA VAL A 74 2.21 -9.13 0.45
C VAL A 74 3.29 -8.84 -0.57
N ILE A 75 3.53 -7.56 -0.84
CA ILE A 75 4.60 -7.09 -1.72
C ILE A 75 5.56 -6.23 -0.90
N THR A 76 6.85 -6.41 -1.13
CA THR A 76 7.87 -5.48 -0.65
C THR A 76 8.48 -4.76 -1.84
N GLY A 77 8.61 -3.44 -1.76
CA GLY A 77 9.18 -2.64 -2.84
C GLY A 77 9.51 -1.23 -2.38
N PHE A 78 10.19 -0.49 -3.23
CA PHE A 78 10.58 0.89 -2.98
C PHE A 78 9.57 1.88 -3.56
N VAL A 79 9.39 3.01 -2.88
CA VAL A 79 8.67 4.17 -3.40
C VAL A 79 9.47 5.44 -3.20
N ASN A 80 9.29 6.40 -4.09
CA ASN A 80 9.79 7.75 -3.92
C ASN A 80 8.90 8.50 -2.92
N SER A 81 9.51 9.33 -2.09
CA SER A 81 8.81 10.20 -1.16
C SER A 81 8.79 11.66 -1.63
N PRO A 82 7.85 12.49 -1.17
CA PRO A 82 7.83 13.93 -1.47
C PRO A 82 9.11 14.67 -1.05
N THR A 83 9.85 14.13 -0.06
CA THR A 83 11.14 14.67 0.37
C THR A 83 12.32 14.25 -0.51
N GLY A 84 12.09 13.49 -1.59
CA GLY A 84 13.12 13.00 -2.51
C GLY A 84 13.87 11.76 -2.04
N ASN A 85 13.54 11.21 -0.87
CA ASN A 85 14.10 9.96 -0.39
C ASN A 85 13.36 8.77 -1.00
N GLU A 86 14.08 7.68 -1.28
CA GLU A 86 13.50 6.39 -1.57
C GLU A 86 13.26 5.61 -0.26
N ILE A 87 12.07 5.03 -0.09
CA ILE A 87 11.68 4.28 1.11
C ILE A 87 11.20 2.89 0.75
N GLU A 88 11.64 1.89 1.52
CA GLU A 88 11.18 0.51 1.35
C GLU A 88 9.89 0.27 2.15
N LEU A 89 8.83 -0.14 1.46
CA LEU A 89 7.53 -0.42 2.02
C LEU A 89 7.15 -1.89 1.88
N VAL A 90 6.42 -2.37 2.88
CA VAL A 90 5.60 -3.59 2.76
C VAL A 90 4.17 -3.16 2.52
N THR A 91 3.58 -3.63 1.44
CA THR A 91 2.18 -3.40 1.07
C THR A 91 1.39 -4.70 1.11
N VAL A 92 0.13 -4.58 1.52
CA VAL A 92 -0.80 -5.70 1.60
C VAL A 92 -1.97 -5.41 0.69
N TRP A 93 -2.32 -6.41 -0.12
CA TRP A 93 -3.40 -6.37 -1.10
C TRP A 93 -4.30 -7.58 -0.88
N PHE A 94 -5.55 -7.47 -1.31
CA PHE A 94 -6.49 -8.57 -1.28
C PHE A 94 -7.27 -8.65 -2.58
N VAL A 95 -7.49 -9.87 -3.06
CA VAL A 95 -8.36 -10.19 -4.19
C VAL A 95 -9.49 -11.03 -3.65
N GLU A 96 -10.73 -10.56 -3.76
CA GLU A 96 -11.91 -11.26 -3.26
C GLU A 96 -12.17 -12.54 -4.07
N LYS A 97 -12.75 -13.56 -3.43
CA LYS A 97 -13.02 -14.83 -4.08
C LYS A 97 -14.05 -14.66 -5.21
N GLY A 98 -13.66 -15.03 -6.43
CA GLY A 98 -14.50 -14.88 -7.62
C GLY A 98 -14.33 -13.53 -8.31
N GLU A 99 -13.62 -12.60 -7.67
CA GLU A 99 -13.18 -11.34 -8.26
C GLU A 99 -11.73 -11.46 -8.72
N ASP A 100 -11.31 -10.52 -9.56
CA ASP A 100 -9.97 -10.50 -10.12
C ASP A 100 -9.25 -9.15 -9.90
N MET A 101 -9.94 -8.16 -9.33
CA MET A 101 -9.40 -6.83 -9.02
C MET A 101 -8.74 -6.79 -7.63
N PRO A 102 -7.43 -6.51 -7.53
CA PRO A 102 -6.78 -6.31 -6.24
C PRO A 102 -7.24 -5.01 -5.59
N TYR A 103 -7.49 -5.01 -4.29
CA TYR A 103 -7.69 -3.77 -3.53
C TYR A 103 -6.65 -3.61 -2.42
N PHE A 104 -6.29 -2.35 -2.19
CA PHE A 104 -5.29 -1.97 -1.21
C PHE A 104 -5.78 -2.18 0.23
N VAL A 105 -5.00 -2.93 1.02
CA VAL A 105 -5.30 -3.18 2.44
C VAL A 105 -4.54 -2.24 3.36
N THR A 106 -3.20 -2.20 3.26
CA THR A 106 -2.35 -1.31 4.07
C THR A 106 -0.94 -1.25 3.48
N ALA A 107 -0.19 -0.21 3.84
CA ALA A 107 1.26 -0.11 3.69
C ALA A 107 1.92 0.17 5.04
N TYR A 108 3.19 -0.21 5.20
CA TYR A 108 4.01 0.15 6.37
C TYR A 108 5.50 0.04 6.02
N PRO A 109 6.39 0.75 6.73
CA PRO A 109 7.82 0.61 6.51
C PRO A 109 8.28 -0.82 6.75
N LYS A 110 9.14 -1.34 5.88
CA LYS A 110 9.84 -2.60 6.16
C LYS A 110 10.75 -2.37 7.37
N ARG A 111 10.52 -3.12 8.45
CA ARG A 111 11.44 -3.11 9.59
C ARG A 111 12.71 -3.86 9.19
N LYS A 112 13.87 -3.26 9.46
CA LYS A 112 15.16 -3.95 9.44
C LYS A 112 15.25 -4.92 10.60
#